data_AF-A0AAW9SQP9-F1
#
_entry.id   AF-A0AAW9SQP9-F1
#
_cell.length_a   1.000
_cell.length_b   1.000
_cell.length_c   1.000
_cell.angle_alpha   90.00
_cell.angle_beta   90.00
_cell.angle_gamma   90.00
#
_symmetry.space_group_name_H-M   'P 1'
#
loop_
_entity.id
_entity.type
_entity.pdbx_description
1 polymer ?
#
loop_
_entity_poly.entity_id
_entity_poly.type
_entity_poly.pdbx_seq_one_letter_code
_entity_poly.pdbx_strand_id
1 'polypeptide(L)'
;MRPSSRSTRTPSRTEILDYVIFEDCGRRVNPLILDGQSYGGAAQGIGTALFEETLYDGAGQPVTSTPADYIMPGPAELPHFRLGHSETLSPYSRHGIKGVGEGAAIAPAGAIVNAINNALAPLGVELNQVPATPHRVLSAIFAAQSRKEAAQ
;
A
#
# COMPACT_ATOMS: atom_id res chain seq x y z
N MET A 1 -5.94 41.86 -11.09
CA MET A 1 -6.28 41.48 -9.70
C MET A 1 -5.58 40.15 -9.42
N ARG A 2 -4.45 40.16 -8.70
CA ARG A 2 -3.69 38.92 -8.41
C ARG A 2 -4.45 38.12 -7.34
N PRO A 3 -4.67 36.80 -7.50
CA PRO A 3 -5.26 36.00 -6.44
C PRO A 3 -4.29 35.97 -5.27
N SER A 4 -4.79 36.33 -4.10
CA SER A 4 -4.11 36.22 -2.81
C SER A 4 -3.57 34.82 -2.59
N SER A 5 -2.31 34.75 -2.16
CA SER A 5 -1.62 33.55 -1.67
C SER A 5 -2.37 32.93 -0.48
N ARG A 6 -3.37 32.11 -0.75
CA ARG A 6 -3.76 31.05 0.18
C ARG A 6 -2.77 29.92 -0.02
N SER A 7 -1.81 29.81 0.90
CA SER A 7 -1.10 28.57 1.15
C SER A 7 -2.13 27.51 1.52
N THR A 8 -2.74 26.87 0.53
CA THR A 8 -3.50 25.65 0.73
C THR A 8 -2.48 24.61 1.14
N ARG A 9 -2.34 24.39 2.46
CA ARG A 9 -1.58 23.29 3.00
C ARG A 9 -2.26 22.03 2.49
N THR A 10 -1.78 21.50 1.37
CA THR A 10 -2.27 20.25 0.80
C THR A 10 -2.21 19.22 1.92
N PRO A 11 -3.31 18.47 2.19
CA PRO A 11 -3.25 17.41 3.18
C PRO A 11 -2.10 16.47 2.79
N SER A 12 -1.24 16.13 3.75
CA SER A 12 -0.12 15.20 3.57
C SER A 12 -0.67 13.79 3.43
N ARG A 13 -1.25 13.47 2.27
CA ARG A 13 -1.86 12.19 1.94
C ARG A 13 -1.06 11.53 0.82
N THR A 14 -0.80 10.24 0.96
CA THR A 14 -0.26 9.42 -0.13
C THR A 14 -1.40 9.09 -1.10
N GLU A 15 -1.21 9.43 -2.37
CA GLU A 15 -2.14 9.09 -3.46
C GLU A 15 -1.47 8.09 -4.40
N ILE A 16 -2.17 7.00 -4.72
CA ILE A 16 -1.70 6.01 -5.68
C ILE A 16 -2.15 6.46 -7.08
N LEU A 17 -1.20 6.89 -7.90
CA LEU A 17 -1.48 7.42 -9.24
C LEU A 17 -1.69 6.33 -10.29
N ASP A 18 -0.99 5.21 -10.16
CA ASP A 18 -1.10 4.06 -11.05
C ASP A 18 -0.79 2.78 -10.27
N TYR A 19 -1.49 1.69 -10.59
CA TYR A 19 -1.33 0.40 -9.92
C TYR A 19 -1.52 -0.76 -10.89
N VAL A 20 -0.44 -1.53 -11.08
CA VAL A 20 -0.41 -2.68 -11.99
C VAL A 20 -0.19 -3.95 -11.19
N ILE A 21 -1.04 -4.94 -11.41
CA ILE A 21 -0.93 -6.28 -10.85
C ILE A 21 -0.61 -7.22 -11.99
N PHE A 22 0.48 -7.98 -11.84
CA PHE A 22 0.89 -8.97 -12.82
C PHE A 22 1.12 -10.32 -12.13
N GLU A 23 0.39 -11.34 -12.56
CA GLU A 23 0.39 -12.65 -11.89
C GLU A 23 0.66 -13.79 -12.87
N ASP A 24 1.29 -14.86 -12.37
CA ASP A 24 1.48 -16.13 -13.07
C ASP A 24 1.00 -17.27 -12.18
N CYS A 25 -0.23 -17.72 -12.41
CA CYS A 25 -0.81 -18.85 -11.68
C CYS A 25 -0.74 -20.17 -12.47
N GLY A 26 0.14 -20.24 -13.47
CA GLY A 26 0.11 -21.32 -14.44
C GLY A 26 -1.24 -21.38 -15.16
N ARG A 27 -1.80 -22.58 -15.31
CA ARG A 27 -3.11 -22.72 -15.97
C ARG A 27 -4.22 -22.08 -15.14
N ARG A 28 -4.89 -21.09 -15.71
CA ARG A 28 -6.06 -20.44 -15.10
C ARG A 28 -7.28 -21.36 -15.16
N VAL A 29 -7.85 -21.66 -13.99
CA VAL A 29 -9.09 -22.46 -13.89
C VAL A 29 -10.30 -21.64 -14.32
N ASN A 30 -10.45 -20.45 -13.72
CA ASN A 30 -11.49 -19.49 -14.07
C ASN A 30 -10.89 -18.08 -14.04
N PRO A 31 -10.68 -17.43 -15.20
CA PRO A 31 -10.11 -16.09 -15.27
C PRO A 31 -10.90 -15.02 -14.51
N LEU A 32 -12.24 -15.10 -14.47
CA LEU A 32 -13.05 -14.11 -13.76
C LEU A 32 -12.87 -14.19 -12.24
N ILE A 33 -12.77 -15.41 -11.70
CA ILE A 33 -12.52 -15.61 -10.27
C ILE A 33 -11.10 -15.17 -9.92
N LEU A 34 -10.12 -15.46 -10.80
CA LEU A 34 -8.75 -15.00 -10.64
C LEU A 34 -8.70 -13.47 -10.53
N ASP A 35 -9.27 -12.75 -11.50
CA ASP A 35 -9.27 -11.28 -11.48
C ASP A 35 -9.94 -10.74 -10.20
N GLY A 36 -11.04 -11.37 -9.76
CA GLY A 36 -11.70 -11.05 -8.48
C GLY A 36 -10.79 -11.22 -7.27
N GLN A 37 -9.96 -12.28 -7.23
CA GLN A 37 -8.95 -12.46 -6.19
C GLN A 37 -7.87 -11.38 -6.25
N SER A 38 -7.40 -11.02 -7.45
CA SER A 38 -6.40 -9.97 -7.63
C SER A 38 -6.91 -8.63 -7.10
N TYR A 39 -8.16 -8.25 -7.40
CA TYR A 39 -8.76 -7.02 -6.89
C TYR A 39 -8.94 -7.02 -5.37
N GLY A 40 -9.47 -8.12 -4.82
CA GLY A 40 -9.67 -8.26 -3.38
C GLY A 40 -8.37 -8.24 -2.58
N GLY A 41 -7.37 -9.00 -3.04
CA GLY A 41 -6.05 -9.03 -2.42
C GLY A 41 -5.35 -7.67 -2.49
N ALA A 42 -5.41 -6.99 -3.64
CA ALA A 42 -4.81 -5.66 -3.77
C ALA A 42 -5.47 -4.64 -2.84
N ALA A 43 -6.79 -4.68 -2.68
CA ALA A 43 -7.49 -3.82 -1.72
C ALA A 43 -7.03 -4.07 -0.27
N GLN A 44 -6.90 -5.34 0.14
CA GLN A 44 -6.40 -5.72 1.46
C GLN A 44 -4.95 -5.27 1.68
N GLY A 45 -4.08 -5.50 0.70
CA GLY A 45 -2.68 -5.11 0.82
C GLY A 45 -2.48 -3.59 0.79
N ILE A 46 -3.30 -2.84 0.05
CA ILE A 46 -3.35 -1.36 0.14
C ILE A 46 -3.78 -0.94 1.55
N GLY A 47 -4.79 -1.62 2.10
CA GLY A 47 -5.23 -1.45 3.49
C GLY A 47 -4.06 -1.60 4.46
N THR A 48 -3.37 -2.75 4.43
CA THR A 48 -2.18 -3.00 5.25
C THR A 48 -1.08 -1.96 5.04
N ALA A 49 -0.86 -1.52 3.80
CA ALA A 49 0.23 -0.60 3.46
C ALA A 49 0.00 0.82 3.99
N LEU A 50 -1.26 1.31 4.04
CA LEU A 50 -1.56 2.73 4.21
C LEU A 50 -2.54 3.06 5.35
N PHE A 51 -3.37 2.11 5.78
CA PHE A 51 -4.52 2.39 6.64
C PHE A 51 -4.60 1.50 7.89
N GLU A 52 -4.53 0.19 7.71
CA GLU A 52 -4.92 -0.80 8.70
C GLU A 52 -3.82 -1.00 9.77
N GLU A 53 -4.20 -0.84 11.04
CA GLU A 53 -3.32 -1.11 12.18
C GLU A 53 -4.13 -1.58 13.38
N THR A 54 -3.65 -2.63 14.05
CA THR A 54 -4.20 -3.09 15.31
C THR A 54 -3.30 -2.64 16.46
N LEU A 55 -3.80 -1.73 17.29
CA LEU A 55 -3.04 -1.15 18.39
C LEU A 55 -3.50 -1.72 19.74
N TYR A 56 -2.54 -1.84 20.66
CA TYR A 56 -2.75 -2.22 22.05
C TYR A 56 -2.14 -1.15 22.96
N ASP A 57 -2.78 -0.89 24.11
CA ASP A 57 -2.22 -0.01 25.14
C ASP A 57 -1.14 -0.70 25.99
N GLY A 58 -0.55 0.03 26.94
CA GLY A 58 0.49 -0.50 27.82
C GLY A 58 0.04 -1.62 28.77
N ALA A 59 -1.26 -1.84 28.93
CA ALA A 59 -1.85 -2.94 29.69
C ALA A 59 -2.27 -4.12 28.78
N GLY A 60 -2.01 -4.03 27.48
CA GLY A 60 -2.39 -5.04 26.50
C GLY A 60 -3.87 -5.02 26.11
N GLN A 61 -4.60 -3.94 26.35
CA GLN A 61 -5.98 -3.79 25.89
C GLN A 61 -6.01 -3.32 24.42
N PRO A 62 -6.84 -3.91 23.56
CA PRO A 62 -6.98 -3.46 22.18
C PRO A 62 -7.65 -2.08 22.14
N VAL A 63 -6.99 -1.10 21.54
CA VAL A 63 -7.54 0.26 21.37
C VAL A 63 -8.20 0.47 20.00
N THR A 64 -7.87 -0.39 19.03
CA THR A 64 -8.52 -0.45 17.71
C THR A 64 -9.52 -1.60 17.69
N SER A 65 -10.73 -1.36 18.21
CA SER A 65 -11.74 -2.41 18.42
C SER A 65 -13.00 -2.25 17.58
N THR A 66 -13.11 -1.16 16.82
CA THR A 66 -14.26 -0.87 15.96
C THR A 66 -13.82 -0.50 14.54
N PRO A 67 -14.71 -0.59 13.54
CA PRO A 67 -14.43 -0.07 12.19
C PRO A 67 -14.20 1.44 12.11
N ALA A 68 -14.49 2.20 13.18
CA ALA A 68 -14.14 3.62 13.24
C ALA A 68 -12.65 3.82 13.56
N ASP A 69 -12.05 2.86 14.27
CA ASP A 69 -10.64 2.91 14.71
C ASP A 69 -9.74 2.09 13.77
N TYR A 70 -10.26 0.99 13.22
CA TYR A 70 -9.60 0.16 12.22
C TYR A 70 -10.04 0.58 10.81
N ILE A 71 -9.29 1.51 10.22
CA ILE A 71 -9.64 2.13 8.94
C ILE A 71 -9.32 1.16 7.81
N MET A 72 -10.36 0.67 7.12
CA MET A 72 -10.23 -0.07 5.86
C MET A 72 -10.42 0.87 4.66
N PRO A 73 -9.68 0.67 3.55
CA PRO A 73 -9.85 1.50 2.36
C PRO A 73 -11.22 1.26 1.73
N GLY A 74 -11.93 2.34 1.42
CA GLY A 74 -13.17 2.31 0.64
C GLY A 74 -12.89 2.44 -0.85
N PRO A 75 -13.95 2.39 -1.70
CA PRO A 75 -13.81 2.55 -3.15
C PRO A 75 -13.13 3.86 -3.59
N ALA A 76 -13.21 4.93 -2.79
CA ALA A 76 -12.59 6.22 -3.08
C ALA A 76 -11.08 6.25 -2.77
N GLU A 77 -10.61 5.32 -1.96
CA GLU A 77 -9.20 5.17 -1.57
C GLU A 77 -8.44 4.21 -2.49
N LEU A 78 -9.16 3.38 -3.25
CA LEU A 78 -8.57 2.40 -4.16
C LEU A 78 -8.34 2.99 -5.56
N PRO A 79 -7.18 2.72 -6.18
CA PRO A 79 -6.91 3.14 -7.55
C PRO A 79 -7.67 2.26 -8.56
N HIS A 80 -7.68 2.68 -9.83
CA HIS A 80 -8.00 1.76 -10.90
C HIS A 80 -6.86 0.75 -11.09
N PHE A 81 -7.19 -0.54 -10.99
CA PHE A 81 -6.22 -1.62 -11.17
C PHE A 81 -6.08 -1.99 -12.63
N ARG A 82 -4.83 -2.13 -13.09
CA ARG A 82 -4.50 -2.76 -14.37
C ARG A 82 -3.99 -4.18 -14.10
N LEU A 83 -4.70 -5.17 -14.63
CA LEU A 83 -4.31 -6.57 -14.51
C LEU A 83 -3.55 -7.06 -15.75
N GLY A 84 -2.50 -7.84 -15.53
CA GLY A 84 -1.81 -8.62 -16.55
C GLY A 84 -1.54 -10.04 -16.05
N HIS A 85 -1.49 -10.99 -16.97
CA HIS A 85 -1.31 -12.40 -16.64
C HIS A 85 -0.30 -13.05 -17.58
N SER A 86 0.58 -13.90 -17.04
CA SER A 86 1.33 -14.90 -17.82
C SER A 86 0.95 -16.32 -17.42
N GLU A 87 1.23 -17.27 -18.29
CA GLU A 87 0.98 -18.69 -18.04
C GLU A 87 2.28 -19.49 -18.13
N THR A 88 2.85 -19.83 -16.98
CA THR A 88 3.95 -20.79 -16.88
C THR A 88 3.46 -22.04 -16.16
N LEU A 89 3.21 -23.12 -16.92
CA LEU A 89 2.64 -24.35 -16.36
C LEU A 89 3.55 -24.98 -15.31
N SER A 90 2.97 -25.40 -14.18
CA SER A 90 3.69 -26.19 -13.19
C SER A 90 3.93 -27.62 -13.70
N PRO A 91 5.17 -28.14 -13.70
CA PRO A 91 5.43 -29.54 -14.05
C PRO A 91 4.98 -30.52 -12.95
N TYR A 92 4.63 -30.01 -11.77
CA TYR A 92 4.31 -30.82 -10.58
C TYR A 92 2.81 -30.93 -10.29
N SER A 93 1.96 -30.18 -10.99
CA SER A 93 0.50 -30.28 -10.82
C SER A 93 -0.16 -30.87 -12.06
N ARG A 94 -1.19 -31.70 -11.84
CA ARG A 94 -1.88 -32.48 -12.89
C ARG A 94 -2.29 -31.67 -14.12
N HIS A 95 -2.63 -30.39 -13.93
CA HIS A 95 -3.10 -29.50 -14.99
C HIS A 95 -2.21 -28.27 -15.19
N GLY A 96 -1.03 -28.22 -14.55
CA GLY A 96 -0.13 -27.07 -14.61
C GLY A 96 -0.63 -25.82 -13.86
N ILE A 97 -1.60 -25.98 -12.96
CA ILE A 97 -2.18 -24.93 -12.11
C ILE A 97 -1.24 -24.62 -10.92
N LYS A 98 -1.18 -23.36 -10.50
CA LYS A 98 -0.53 -22.86 -9.27
C LYS A 98 -1.54 -22.08 -8.42
N GLY A 99 -1.22 -21.88 -7.14
CA GLY A 99 -1.99 -20.99 -6.26
C GLY A 99 -1.78 -19.51 -6.59
N VAL A 100 -2.77 -18.68 -6.27
CA VAL A 100 -2.76 -17.23 -6.60
C VAL A 100 -3.52 -16.33 -5.61
N GLY A 101 -4.31 -16.90 -4.69
CA GLY A 101 -5.22 -16.11 -3.85
C GLY A 101 -4.55 -15.06 -2.96
N GLU A 102 -3.28 -15.26 -2.57
CA GLU A 102 -2.56 -14.35 -1.68
C GLU A 102 -1.60 -13.40 -2.42
N GLY A 103 -1.32 -13.64 -3.70
CA GLY A 103 -0.29 -12.92 -4.46
C GLY A 103 -0.50 -11.40 -4.43
N ALA A 104 -1.72 -10.99 -4.78
CA ALA A 104 -2.12 -9.59 -4.75
C ALA A 104 -2.25 -8.99 -3.34
N ALA A 105 -2.27 -9.77 -2.26
CA ALA A 105 -2.31 -9.27 -0.88
C ALA A 105 -0.92 -9.12 -0.24
N ILE A 106 0.06 -9.93 -0.68
CA ILE A 106 1.43 -9.94 -0.12
C ILE A 106 2.27 -8.77 -0.67
N ALA A 107 2.25 -8.57 -1.99
CA ALA A 107 3.11 -7.60 -2.67
C ALA A 107 2.84 -6.11 -2.35
N PRO A 108 1.59 -5.66 -2.09
CA PRO A 108 1.28 -4.24 -2.01
C PRO A 108 2.07 -3.45 -0.97
N ALA A 109 2.27 -3.97 0.24
CA ALA A 109 3.00 -3.28 1.31
C ALA A 109 4.42 -2.91 0.87
N GLY A 110 5.15 -3.86 0.29
CA GLY A 110 6.50 -3.63 -0.24
C GLY A 110 6.49 -2.65 -1.42
N ALA A 111 5.60 -2.86 -2.39
CA ALA A 111 5.52 -2.01 -3.59
C ALA A 111 5.22 -0.54 -3.23
N ILE A 112 4.26 -0.31 -2.33
CA ILE A 112 3.81 1.03 -1.94
C ILE A 112 4.87 1.72 -1.07
N VAL A 113 5.44 1.05 -0.07
CA VAL A 113 6.50 1.66 0.75
C VAL A 113 7.74 1.98 -0.08
N ASN A 114 8.12 1.12 -1.02
CA ASN A 114 9.23 1.41 -1.94
C ASN A 114 8.93 2.61 -2.85
N ALA A 115 7.70 2.75 -3.33
CA ALA A 115 7.29 3.93 -4.10
C ALA A 115 7.36 5.22 -3.26
N ILE A 116 6.91 5.18 -2.00
CA ILE A 116 7.02 6.31 -1.07
C ILE A 116 8.50 6.65 -0.80
N ASN A 117 9.33 5.66 -0.50
CA ASN A 117 10.76 5.84 -0.27
C ASN A 117 11.46 6.43 -1.50
N ASN A 118 11.10 5.96 -2.70
CA ASN A 118 11.63 6.52 -3.94
C ASN A 118 11.25 7.99 -4.12
N ALA A 119 9.99 8.36 -3.84
CA ALA A 119 9.53 9.74 -3.90
C ALA A 119 10.21 10.66 -2.88
N LEU A 120 10.56 10.13 -1.70
CA LEU A 120 11.18 10.89 -0.61
C LEU A 120 12.71 10.78 -0.57
N ALA A 121 13.34 10.02 -1.47
CA ALA A 121 14.78 9.83 -1.53
C ALA A 121 15.58 11.16 -1.57
N PRO A 122 15.17 12.21 -2.32
CA PRO A 122 15.87 13.51 -2.30
C PRO A 122 15.89 14.19 -0.92
N LEU A 123 14.93 13.85 -0.06
CA LEU A 123 14.85 14.37 1.30
C LEU A 123 15.70 13.57 2.29
N GLY A 124 16.22 12.40 1.90
CA GLY A 124 16.98 11.50 2.78
C GLY A 124 16.08 10.80 3.80
N VAL A 125 14.84 10.52 3.42
CA VAL A 125 13.84 9.82 4.23
C VAL A 125 13.78 8.36 3.82
N GLU A 126 13.63 7.48 4.80
CA GLU A 126 13.39 6.06 4.61
C GLU A 126 12.32 5.60 5.61
N LEU A 127 11.31 4.89 5.10
CA LEU A 127 10.27 4.22 5.85
C LEU A 127 10.49 2.71 5.76
N ASN A 128 10.43 2.04 6.90
CA ASN A 128 10.64 0.60 7.06
C ASN A 128 9.49 -0.09 7.80
N GLN A 129 8.34 0.59 7.94
CA GLN A 129 7.18 0.11 8.67
C GLN A 129 5.89 0.48 7.93
N VAL A 130 4.89 -0.37 8.11
CA VAL A 130 3.50 -0.16 7.65
C VAL A 130 2.55 -0.15 8.86
N PRO A 131 1.38 0.49 8.74
CA PRO A 131 0.96 1.35 7.63
C PRO A 131 1.76 2.65 7.56
N ALA A 132 2.03 3.11 6.33
CA ALA A 132 2.69 4.38 6.03
C ALA A 132 1.66 5.54 6.12
N THR A 133 1.14 5.76 7.32
CA THR A 133 0.12 6.77 7.59
C THR A 133 0.63 8.19 7.30
N PRO A 134 -0.25 9.17 7.00
CA PRO A 134 0.09 10.58 6.89
C PRO A 134 1.01 11.09 8.01
N HIS A 135 0.72 10.70 9.24
CA HIS A 135 1.52 11.07 10.41
C HIS A 135 2.93 10.49 10.31
N ARG A 136 3.08 9.18 10.07
CA ARG A 136 4.39 8.52 10.01
C ARG A 136 5.26 9.08 8.88
N VAL A 137 4.67 9.30 7.71
CA VAL A 137 5.35 9.91 6.56
C VAL A 137 5.86 11.31 6.92
N LEU A 138 4.98 12.16 7.48
CA LEU A 138 5.35 13.53 7.84
C LEU A 138 6.40 13.59 8.96
N SER A 139 6.27 12.75 10.00
CA SER A 139 7.27 12.63 11.06
C SER A 139 8.64 12.23 10.51
N ALA A 140 8.69 11.31 9.54
CA ALA A 140 9.94 10.89 8.92
C ALA A 140 10.59 12.03 8.12
N ILE A 141 9.79 12.83 7.40
CA ILE A 141 10.25 14.03 6.69
C ILE A 141 10.84 15.05 7.66
N PHE A 142 10.13 15.40 8.73
CA PHE A 142 10.63 16.35 9.72
C PHE A 142 11.90 15.85 10.41
N ALA A 143 11.96 14.57 10.78
CA ALA A 143 13.17 14.00 11.37
C ALA A 143 14.37 14.08 10.42
N ALA A 144 14.18 13.86 9.11
CA ALA A 144 15.24 14.01 8.12
C ALA A 144 15.71 15.47 7.95
N GLN A 145 14.78 16.43 7.98
CA GLN A 145 15.10 17.86 7.92
C GLN A 145 15.94 18.29 9.13
N SER A 146 15.53 17.95 10.35
CA SER A 146 16.28 18.29 11.56
C SER A 146 17.69 17.67 11.58
N ARG A 147 17.85 16.45 11.03
CA ARG A 147 19.19 15.84 10.87
C ARG A 147 20.06 16.63 9.88
N LYS A 148 19.49 17.13 8.78
CA LYS A 148 20.22 17.97 7.81
C LYS A 148 20.64 19.31 8.42
N GLU A 149 19.75 19.95 9.18
CA GLU A 149 20.05 21.22 9.88
C GLU A 149 21.14 21.04 10.94
N ALA A 150 21.12 19.95 11.71
CA ALA A 150 22.14 19.66 12.71
C ALA A 150 23.51 19.27 12.12
N ALA A 151 23.57 18.90 10.84
CA ALA A 151 24.79 18.53 10.13
C ALA A 151 25.42 19.69 9.32
N GLN A 152 24.75 20.85 9.28
CA GLN A 152 25.24 22.10 8.68
C GLN A 152 25.90 22.98 9.75
#